data_AF-A0A5B2VVN0-F1
#
_entry.id   AF-A0A5B2VVN0-F1
#
_cell.length_a   1.000
_cell.length_b   1.000
_cell.length_c   1.000
_cell.angle_alpha   90.00
_cell.angle_beta   90.00
_cell.angle_gamma   90.00
#
_symmetry.space_group_name_H-M   'P 1'
#
loop_
_entity.id
_entity.type
_entity.pdbx_description
1 polymer ?
#
loop_
_entity_poly.entity_id
_entity_poly.type
_entity_poly.pdbx_seq_one_letter_code
_entity_poly.pdbx_strand_id
1 'polypeptide(L)'
;MAVRKLLPTVLFVEDSDLLRQVVSEELSEAGFRVLEAASGEDALAVLRERVGQIDWLFTDIRLPGPIDGWRVADEFRFTYPLRPVIFASGDTASRPRAYGDSLFLRKPYRVSEVVESVRSLQAGWTHAEIEIAALRRLHPSVGGLHGRRPD
;
A
#
# COMPACT_ATOMS: atom_id res chain seq x y z
N MET A 1 -7.11 0.84 30.08
CA MET A 1 -5.93 0.63 29.22
C MET A 1 -6.33 1.00 27.80
N ALA A 2 -5.90 2.14 27.29
CA ALA A 2 -6.25 2.58 25.94
C ALA A 2 -5.46 1.73 24.93
N VAL A 3 -6.18 1.00 24.08
CA VAL A 3 -5.57 0.35 22.91
C VAL A 3 -5.09 1.46 21.99
N ARG A 4 -3.77 1.57 21.79
CA ARG A 4 -3.18 2.57 20.90
C ARG A 4 -3.56 2.21 19.47
N LYS A 5 -4.49 2.95 18.88
CA LYS A 5 -4.90 2.79 17.47
C LYS A 5 -3.65 2.95 16.60
N LEU A 6 -3.18 1.86 16.00
CA LEU A 6 -2.07 1.92 15.05
C LEU A 6 -2.59 2.53 13.75
N LEU A 7 -1.95 3.61 13.30
CA LEU A 7 -2.26 4.24 12.02
C LEU A 7 -1.90 3.26 10.89
N PRO A 8 -2.78 3.05 9.89
CA PRO A 8 -2.42 2.25 8.71
C PRO A 8 -1.20 2.84 8.01
N THR A 9 -0.31 1.97 7.53
CA THR A 9 0.91 2.39 6.84
C THR A 9 0.78 2.22 5.34
N VAL A 10 1.02 3.28 4.59
CA VAL A 10 0.99 3.32 3.12
C VAL A 10 2.42 3.39 2.61
N LEU A 11 2.80 2.50 1.69
CA LEU A 11 3.97 2.70 0.85
C LEU A 11 3.55 3.53 -0.37
N PHE A 12 4.08 4.73 -0.49
CA PHE A 12 3.79 5.67 -1.57
C PHE A 12 5.00 5.78 -2.51
N VAL A 13 4.84 5.31 -3.74
CA VAL A 13 5.91 5.23 -4.76
C VAL A 13 5.62 6.21 -5.90
N GLU A 14 6.46 7.23 -6.01
CA GLU A 14 6.32 8.32 -6.99
C GLU A 14 7.70 8.95 -7.24
N ASP A 15 8.08 9.10 -8.50
CA ASP A 15 9.41 9.58 -8.90
C ASP A 15 9.55 11.10 -8.82
N SER A 16 8.44 11.83 -8.91
CA SER A 16 8.43 13.28 -8.70
C SER A 16 8.60 13.64 -7.22
N ASP A 17 9.75 14.19 -6.85
CA ASP A 17 10.06 14.62 -5.48
C ASP A 17 9.02 15.56 -4.88
N LEU A 18 8.60 16.58 -5.64
CA LEU A 18 7.61 17.56 -5.18
C LEU A 18 6.26 16.90 -4.94
N LEU A 19 5.81 16.04 -5.86
CA LEU A 19 4.51 15.38 -5.72
C LEU A 19 4.56 14.37 -4.56
N ARG A 20 5.66 13.63 -4.43
CA ARG A 20 5.87 12.67 -3.34
C ARG A 20 5.84 13.34 -1.98
N GLN A 21 6.53 14.46 -1.82
CA GLN A 21 6.53 15.21 -0.57
C GLN A 21 5.12 15.72 -0.23
N VAL A 22 4.47 16.45 -1.15
CA VAL A 22 3.16 17.05 -0.89
C VAL A 22 2.10 15.99 -0.59
N VAL A 23 2.07 14.88 -1.34
CA VAL A 23 1.10 13.80 -1.10
C VAL A 23 1.39 13.09 0.23
N SER A 24 2.65 12.89 0.58
CA SER A 24 3.02 12.22 1.83
C SER A 24 2.68 13.05 3.07
N GLU A 25 2.85 14.38 2.98
CA GLU A 25 2.40 15.33 4.01
C GLU A 25 0.88 15.24 4.19
N GLU A 26 0.10 15.36 3.11
CA GLU A 26 -1.36 15.31 3.15
C GLU A 26 -1.92 13.96 3.63
N LEU A 27 -1.30 12.84 3.23
CA LEU A 27 -1.64 11.52 3.77
C LEU A 27 -1.32 11.39 5.26
N SER A 28 -0.22 11.99 5.71
CA SER A 28 0.16 12.00 7.13
C SER A 28 -0.82 12.81 7.96
N GLU A 29 -1.22 13.99 7.50
CA GLU A 29 -2.26 14.82 8.12
C GLU A 29 -3.62 14.13 8.12
N ALA A 30 -3.90 13.30 7.11
CA ALA A 30 -5.09 12.48 7.03
C ALA A 30 -5.09 11.26 7.99
N GLY A 31 -4.03 11.04 8.76
CA GLY A 31 -3.94 9.98 9.78
C GLY A 31 -3.34 8.67 9.28
N PHE A 32 -2.55 8.70 8.21
CA PHE A 32 -1.78 7.56 7.75
C PHE A 32 -0.31 7.69 8.15
N ARG A 33 0.37 6.56 8.31
CA ARG A 33 1.84 6.55 8.29
C ARG A 33 2.28 6.37 6.84
N VAL A 34 3.17 7.21 6.35
CA VAL A 34 3.67 7.10 4.98
C VAL A 34 5.11 6.58 4.99
N LEU A 35 5.39 5.59 4.14
CA LEU A 35 6.72 5.21 3.74
C LEU A 35 6.87 5.63 2.29
N GLU A 36 7.91 6.40 1.99
CA GLU A 36 8.15 6.95 0.66
C GLU A 36 9.16 6.12 -0.11
N ALA A 37 8.98 6.05 -1.43
CA ALA A 37 9.98 5.54 -2.36
C ALA A 37 9.99 6.39 -3.64
N ALA A 38 11.18 6.76 -4.10
CA ALA A 38 11.36 7.58 -5.30
C ALA A 38 11.51 6.74 -6.59
N SER A 39 11.67 5.43 -6.44
CA SER A 39 11.88 4.49 -7.55
C SER A 39 11.31 3.12 -7.23
N GLY A 40 11.20 2.25 -8.24
CA GLY A 40 10.78 0.87 -8.03
C GLY A 40 11.78 0.09 -7.16
N GLU A 41 13.08 0.33 -7.33
CA GLU A 41 14.15 -0.24 -6.52
C GLU A 41 14.04 0.16 -5.05
N ASP A 42 13.83 1.45 -4.77
CA ASP A 42 13.63 1.96 -3.41
C ASP A 42 12.39 1.31 -2.79
N ALA A 43 11.31 1.17 -3.56
CA ALA A 43 10.09 0.52 -3.09
C ALA A 43 10.34 -0.94 -2.72
N LEU A 44 11.10 -1.69 -3.53
CA LEU A 44 11.48 -3.07 -3.20
C LEU A 44 12.38 -3.15 -1.97
N ALA A 45 13.30 -2.20 -1.78
CA ALA A 45 14.13 -2.12 -0.58
C ALA A 45 13.25 -1.90 0.66
N VAL A 46 12.33 -0.92 0.61
CA VAL A 46 11.37 -0.65 1.69
C VAL A 46 10.51 -1.87 2.00
N LEU A 47 10.02 -2.59 0.98
CA LEU A 47 9.25 -3.82 1.17
C LEU A 47 10.00 -4.89 1.95
N ARG A 48 11.30 -5.07 1.65
CA ARG A 48 12.18 -6.03 2.32
C ARG A 48 12.54 -5.61 3.74
N GLU A 49 12.76 -4.33 3.98
CA GLU A 49 13.17 -3.84 5.29
C GLU A 49 12.00 -3.61 6.27
N ARG A 50 10.79 -3.39 5.76
CA ARG A 50 9.59 -3.07 6.55
C ARG A 50 8.52 -4.17 6.42
N VAL A 51 8.95 -5.42 6.25
CA VAL A 51 8.06 -6.58 6.17
C VAL A 51 7.08 -6.60 7.34
N GLY A 52 5.82 -6.89 7.05
CA GLY A 52 4.71 -6.91 7.99
C GLY A 52 4.11 -5.53 8.27
N GLN A 53 4.83 -4.43 8.03
CA GLN A 53 4.43 -3.09 8.46
C GLN A 53 3.53 -2.35 7.47
N ILE A 54 3.54 -2.72 6.18
CA ILE A 54 2.92 -1.95 5.10
C ILE A 54 1.51 -2.45 4.79
N ASP A 55 0.49 -1.68 5.14
CA ASP A 55 -0.90 -2.07 4.92
C ASP A 55 -1.33 -1.93 3.47
N TRP A 56 -0.96 -0.83 2.82
CA TRP A 56 -1.41 -0.52 1.46
C TRP A 56 -0.25 -0.03 0.59
N LEU A 57 -0.33 -0.31 -0.70
CA LEU A 57 0.59 0.23 -1.71
C LEU A 57 -0.14 1.26 -2.57
N PHE A 58 0.47 2.41 -2.76
CA PHE A 58 0.17 3.32 -3.85
C PHE A 58 1.42 3.43 -4.72
N THR A 59 1.30 3.22 -6.02
CA THR A 59 2.42 3.33 -6.95
C THR A 59 2.02 4.00 -8.24
N ASP A 60 2.84 4.93 -8.73
CA ASP A 60 2.85 5.21 -10.17
C ASP A 60 3.25 3.93 -10.91
N ILE A 61 2.56 3.64 -12.01
CA ILE A 61 2.93 2.59 -12.93
C ILE A 61 4.22 2.95 -13.67
N ARG A 62 4.38 4.21 -14.09
CA ARG A 62 5.47 4.64 -14.96
C ARG A 62 6.63 5.20 -14.15
N LEU A 63 7.31 4.33 -13.42
CA LEU A 63 8.55 4.67 -12.74
C LEU A 63 9.75 4.61 -13.71
N PRO A 64 10.73 5.51 -13.58
CA PRO A 64 11.98 5.40 -14.32
C PRO A 64 12.81 4.22 -13.82
N GLY A 65 13.62 3.64 -14.71
CA GLY A 65 14.52 2.54 -14.38
C GLY A 65 13.98 1.15 -14.77
N PRO A 66 14.66 0.07 -14.33
CA PRO A 66 14.32 -1.32 -14.64
C PRO A 66 13.09 -1.86 -13.90
N ILE A 67 12.63 -1.20 -12.83
CA ILE A 67 11.50 -1.66 -12.01
C ILE A 67 10.35 -0.66 -12.12
N ASP A 68 9.27 -1.07 -12.79
CA ASP A 68 8.04 -0.29 -12.92
C ASP A 68 7.06 -0.56 -11.76
N GLY A 69 5.98 0.23 -11.68
CA GLY A 69 4.99 0.07 -10.61
C GLY A 69 4.23 -1.25 -10.65
N TRP A 70 4.13 -1.89 -11.82
CA TRP A 70 3.56 -3.24 -11.92
C TRP A 70 4.42 -4.25 -11.16
N ARG A 71 5.74 -4.20 -11.38
CA ARG A 71 6.67 -5.10 -10.70
C ARG A 71 6.70 -4.86 -9.19
N VAL A 72 6.61 -3.61 -8.75
CA VAL A 72 6.48 -3.29 -7.31
C VAL A 72 5.22 -3.92 -6.73
N ALA A 73 4.09 -3.81 -7.43
CA ALA A 73 2.83 -4.39 -6.97
C ALA A 73 2.84 -5.93 -6.93
N ASP A 74 3.52 -6.58 -7.87
CA ASP A 74 3.70 -8.03 -7.85
C ASP A 74 4.47 -8.49 -6.60
N GLU A 75 5.58 -7.82 -6.27
CA GLU A 75 6.38 -8.12 -5.08
C GLU A 75 5.62 -7.80 -3.77
N PHE A 76 4.87 -6.69 -3.76
CA PHE A 76 3.99 -6.35 -2.64
C PHE A 76 2.95 -7.45 -2.40
N ARG A 77 2.29 -7.93 -3.46
CA ARG A 77 1.27 -8.99 -3.37
C ARG A 77 1.86 -10.36 -3.07
N PHE A 78 3.07 -10.65 -3.52
CA PHE A 78 3.77 -11.87 -3.12
C PHE A 78 3.93 -11.93 -1.59
N THR A 79 4.22 -10.78 -0.98
CA THR A 79 4.34 -10.66 0.48
C THR A 79 2.98 -10.53 1.18
N TYR A 80 2.03 -9.85 0.53
CA TYR A 80 0.72 -9.52 1.08
C TYR A 80 -0.42 -9.82 0.09
N PRO A 81 -0.79 -11.09 -0.11
CA PRO A 81 -1.68 -11.50 -1.19
C PRO A 81 -3.06 -10.84 -1.21
N LEU A 82 -3.53 -10.40 -0.04
CA LEU A 82 -4.84 -9.78 0.11
C LEU A 82 -4.79 -8.27 0.20
N ARG A 83 -3.62 -7.64 0.44
CA ARG A 83 -3.57 -6.20 0.70
C ARG A 83 -3.80 -5.38 -0.58
N PRO A 84 -4.56 -4.27 -0.51
CA PRO A 84 -4.95 -3.49 -1.66
C PRO A 84 -3.78 -2.71 -2.24
N VAL A 85 -3.89 -2.45 -3.54
CA VAL A 85 -2.93 -1.67 -4.32
C VAL A 85 -3.69 -0.60 -5.10
N ILE A 86 -3.22 0.64 -5.02
CA ILE A 86 -3.66 1.75 -5.86
C ILE A 86 -2.59 2.00 -6.92
N PHE A 87 -3.00 1.99 -8.18
CA PHE A 87 -2.15 2.36 -9.29
C PHE A 87 -2.49 3.76 -9.79
N ALA A 88 -1.47 4.59 -9.96
CA ALA A 88 -1.56 5.83 -10.72
C ALA A 88 -1.17 5.59 -12.18
N SER A 89 -2.01 6.00 -13.14
CA SER A 89 -1.74 5.86 -14.58
C SER A 89 -2.20 7.06 -15.39
N GLY A 90 -1.36 7.57 -16.29
CA GLY A 90 -1.79 8.51 -17.34
C GLY A 90 -2.43 7.83 -18.56
N ASP A 91 -2.20 6.53 -18.73
CA ASP A 91 -2.70 5.76 -19.87
C ASP A 91 -3.96 4.99 -19.48
N THR A 92 -5.03 5.16 -20.26
CA THR A 92 -6.30 4.46 -20.09
C THR A 92 -6.27 3.03 -20.64
N ALA A 93 -5.33 2.71 -21.53
CA ALA A 93 -5.19 1.40 -22.16
C ALA A 93 -4.42 0.39 -21.29
N SER A 94 -3.70 0.88 -20.27
CA SER A 94 -2.81 0.05 -19.46
C SER A 94 -3.51 -0.73 -18.35
N ARG A 95 -4.84 -0.62 -18.17
CA ARG A 95 -5.57 -1.34 -17.11
C ARG A 95 -5.66 -2.82 -17.45
N PRO A 96 -4.83 -3.71 -16.87
CA PRO A 96 -4.86 -5.11 -17.20
C PRO A 96 -6.07 -5.68 -16.49
N ARG A 97 -6.88 -6.48 -17.21
CA ARG A 97 -8.11 -7.09 -16.67
C ARG A 97 -7.88 -8.00 -15.45
N ALA A 98 -6.62 -8.25 -15.05
CA ALA A 98 -6.22 -9.26 -14.08
C ALA A 98 -5.76 -8.71 -12.71
N TYR A 99 -5.74 -7.39 -12.45
CA TYR A 99 -5.22 -6.86 -11.17
C TYR A 99 -6.24 -6.84 -10.01
N GLY A 100 -7.18 -7.80 -9.92
CA GLY A 100 -8.04 -8.03 -8.75
C GLY A 100 -8.73 -6.76 -8.19
N ASP A 101 -8.79 -6.62 -6.85
CA ASP A 101 -9.38 -5.50 -6.12
C ASP A 101 -8.53 -4.20 -6.13
N SER A 102 -7.68 -4.02 -7.15
CA SER A 102 -6.88 -2.80 -7.30
C SER A 102 -7.72 -1.60 -7.71
N LEU A 103 -7.43 -0.47 -7.07
CA LEU A 103 -7.92 0.83 -7.48
C LEU A 103 -6.98 1.45 -8.51
N PHE A 104 -7.56 2.24 -9.41
CA PHE A 104 -6.82 2.95 -10.45
C PHE A 104 -7.16 4.44 -10.38
N LEU A 105 -6.14 5.26 -10.18
CA LEU A 105 -6.25 6.71 -10.21
C LEU A 105 -5.65 7.23 -11.53
N ARG A 106 -6.46 7.98 -12.29
CA ARG A 106 -6.05 8.49 -13.59
C ARG A 106 -5.24 9.78 -13.42
N LYS A 107 -4.07 9.87 -14.07
CA LYS A 107 -3.30 11.12 -14.20
C LYS A 107 -3.89 12.01 -15.32
N PRO A 108 -3.92 13.35 -15.16
CA PRO A 108 -3.53 14.08 -13.95
C PRO A 108 -4.59 13.94 -12.84
N TYR A 109 -4.13 13.84 -11.59
CA TYR A 109 -4.96 13.84 -10.39
C TYR A 109 -4.56 14.98 -9.45
N ARG A 110 -5.49 15.38 -8.59
CA ARG A 110 -5.24 16.25 -7.44
C ARG A 110 -4.75 15.42 -6.27
N VAL A 111 -4.00 16.05 -5.37
CA VAL A 111 -3.54 15.41 -4.12
C VAL A 111 -4.72 14.92 -3.28
N SER A 112 -5.82 15.68 -3.24
CA SER A 112 -7.05 15.28 -2.57
C SER A 112 -7.62 13.96 -3.09
N GLU A 113 -7.52 13.68 -4.40
CA GLU A 113 -8.02 12.44 -5.00
C GLU A 113 -7.17 11.23 -4.57
N VAL A 114 -5.87 11.43 -4.33
CA VAL A 114 -5.01 10.39 -3.74
C VAL A 114 -5.45 10.08 -2.32
N VAL A 115 -5.61 11.10 -1.48
CA VAL A 115 -6.02 10.94 -0.07
C VAL A 115 -7.40 10.27 0.01
N GLU A 116 -8.35 10.67 -0.82
CA GLU A 116 -9.68 10.06 -0.91
C GLU A 116 -9.62 8.59 -1.33
N SER A 117 -8.78 8.27 -2.32
CA SER A 117 -8.57 6.89 -2.78
C SER A 117 -8.01 6.01 -1.66
N VAL A 118 -7.01 6.49 -0.91
CA VAL A 118 -6.45 5.78 0.25
C VAL A 118 -7.49 5.63 1.37
N ARG A 119 -8.26 6.67 1.68
CA ARG A 119 -9.35 6.60 2.69
C ARG A 119 -10.43 5.59 2.31
N SER A 120 -10.74 5.47 1.01
CA SER A 120 -11.72 4.49 0.54
C SER A 120 -11.30 3.04 0.82
N LEU A 121 -9.99 2.75 0.77
CA LEU A 121 -9.45 1.45 1.16
C LEU A 121 -9.68 1.18 2.66
N GLN A 122 -9.49 2.20 3.50
CA GLN A 122 -9.78 2.09 4.93
C GLN A 122 -11.26 1.79 5.23
N ALA A 123 -12.18 2.27 4.38
CA ALA A 123 -13.60 2.00 4.57
C ALA A 123 -13.99 0.59 4.11
N GLY A 124 -13.33 0.06 3.08
CA GLY A 124 -13.54 -1.31 2.57
C GLY A 124 -12.86 -2.38 3.43
N TRP A 125 -11.74 -2.06 4.07
CA TRP A 125 -11.07 -2.89 5.07
C TRP A 125 -11.70 -2.58 6.42
N THR A 126 -12.50 -3.50 6.95
CA THR A 126 -13.20 -3.25 8.22
C THR A 126 -12.17 -2.87 9.29
N HIS A 127 -12.57 -1.99 10.23
CA HIS A 127 -11.70 -1.62 11.36
C HIS A 127 -11.15 -2.86 12.08
N ALA A 128 -11.92 -3.96 12.12
CA ALA A 128 -11.50 -5.24 12.68
C ALA A 128 -10.35 -5.90 11.90
N GLU A 129 -10.33 -5.87 10.57
CA GLU A 129 -9.23 -6.45 9.77
C GLU A 129 -7.94 -5.64 9.93
N ILE A 130 -8.05 -4.32 9.95
CA ILE A 130 -6.93 -3.41 10.22
C ILE A 130 -6.40 -3.61 11.65
N GLU A 131 -7.30 -3.73 12.63
CA GLU A 131 -6.96 -3.96 14.03
C GLU A 131 -6.34 -5.34 14.25
N ILE A 132 -6.86 -6.39 13.61
CA ILE A 132 -6.25 -7.74 13.65
C ILE A 132 -4.86 -7.73 13.01
N ALA A 133 -4.68 -7.05 11.86
CA ALA A 133 -3.37 -6.90 11.23
C ALA A 133 -2.40 -6.09 12.11
N ALA A 134 -2.89 -5.06 12.80
CA ALA A 134 -2.15 -4.27 13.76
C ALA A 134 -1.75 -5.08 15.01
N LEU A 135 -2.66 -5.88 15.56
CA LEU A 135 -2.41 -6.75 16.71
C LEU A 135 -1.40 -7.86 16.37
N ARG A 136 -1.52 -8.48 15.19
CA ARG A 136 -0.52 -9.45 14.69
C ARG A 136 0.87 -8.84 14.57
N ARG A 137 0.98 -7.55 14.19
CA ARG A 137 2.27 -6.82 14.17
C ARG A 137 2.85 -6.62 15.57
N LEU A 138 2.01 -6.28 16.56
CA LEU A 138 2.45 -6.08 17.94
C LEU A 138 2.80 -7.39 18.66
N HIS A 139 2.20 -8.50 18.25
CA HIS A 139 2.38 -9.83 18.87
C HIS A 139 2.66 -10.92 17.81
N PRO A 140 3.88 -10.93 17.22
CA PRO A 140 4.23 -11.84 16.12
C PRO A 140 4.21 -13.34 16.50
N SER A 141 4.15 -13.69 17.79
CA SER A 141 4.08 -15.07 18.30
C SER A 141 2.67 -15.69 18.28
N VAL A 142 1.62 -14.95 17.92
CA VAL A 142 0.21 -15.42 18.02
C VAL A 142 -0.30 -16.08 16.71
N GLY A 143 0.52 -16.20 15.67
CA GLY A 143 0.13 -16.69 14.34
C GLY A 143 0.42 -18.16 14.02
N GLY A 144 0.65 -19.01 15.02
CA GLY A 144 1.20 -20.36 14.82
C GLY A 144 0.24 -21.54 15.01
N LEU A 145 -1.07 -21.44 14.75
CA LEU A 145 -1.98 -22.60 14.87
C LEU A 145 -3.16 -22.55 13.89
N HIS A 146 -3.02 -23.17 12.71
CA HIS A 146 -3.96 -24.14 12.07
C HIS A 146 -3.73 -24.21 10.54
N GLY A 147 -3.76 -25.38 9.89
CA GLY A 147 -4.20 -26.68 10.39
C GLY A 147 -3.71 -27.83 9.49
N ARG A 148 -3.38 -28.95 10.13
CA ARG A 148 -3.38 -30.25 9.47
C ARG A 148 -4.80 -30.49 8.96
N ARG A 149 -4.93 -30.84 7.69
CA ARG A 149 -6.14 -31.53 7.22
C ARG A 149 -6.21 -32.88 7.92
N PRO A 150 -7.36 -33.31 8.46
CA PRO A 150 -7.59 -34.72 8.68
C PRO A 150 -7.77 -35.40 7.31
N ASP A 151 -7.40 -36.67 7.29
CA ASP A 151 -7.15 -37.52 6.11
C ASP A 151 -8.31 -37.62 5.10
#